data_AF-A0A9P5EIU2-F1
#
_entry.id   AF-A0A9P5EIU2-F1
#
_cell.length_a   1.000
_cell.length_b   1.000
_cell.length_c   1.000
_cell.angle_alpha   90.00
_cell.angle_beta   90.00
_cell.angle_gamma   90.00
#
_symmetry.space_group_name_H-M   'P 1'
#
loop_
_entity.id
_entity.type
_entity.pdbx_description
1 polymer ?
#
loop_
_entity_poly.entity_id
_entity_poly.type
_entity_poly.pdbx_seq_one_letter_code
_entity_poly.pdbx_strand_id
1 'polypeptide(L)'
;MQELRQVLIHGETDGFASHPEQRVEFLTCGTFLISFEIFQGGTSKWEPHLNALVSVASQIRPNDDGSLSFQSPKLEPGLQRMVDAAMRFHMAQLLWFEMVACVATGKAPKLPYQTWLALDDLDMSCVMGCQNWAMLALGDVALLETQLAEMSSSLARRRSYDLRQRLRAGIDGLRNTNDEASAPMICQAVTRVYATATLSQLRAFTAIDFEYHEEVHEAVAEVISALEEMPKGASLRGLTWPMCVAGAIARQDQQDFFERILTANLETSGTSFTNFGTVLLILRESWEHRDDFGNDRNATRSAMRRLGISALLV
;
A
#
# COMPACT_ATOMS: atom_id res chain seq x y z
N MET A 1 -2.88 17.56 -22.41
CA MET A 1 -2.00 18.17 -21.38
C MET A 1 -2.60 19.38 -20.67
N GLN A 2 -3.21 20.35 -21.37
CA GLN A 2 -3.79 21.55 -20.73
C GLN A 2 -5.04 21.23 -19.89
N GLU A 3 -5.85 20.27 -20.35
CA GLU A 3 -7.06 19.81 -19.64
C GLU A 3 -6.73 18.93 -18.43
N LEU A 4 -5.72 18.04 -18.54
CA LEU A 4 -5.17 17.29 -17.40
C LEU A 4 -4.71 18.24 -16.27
N ARG A 5 -4.09 19.37 -16.64
CA ARG A 5 -3.70 20.41 -15.67
C ARG A 5 -4.90 21.10 -15.05
N GLN A 6 -5.97 21.37 -15.79
CA GLN A 6 -7.17 21.98 -15.22
C GLN A 6 -7.84 21.08 -14.18
N VAL A 7 -7.99 19.78 -14.46
CA VAL A 7 -8.54 18.79 -13.51
C VAL A 7 -7.65 18.65 -12.27
N LEU A 8 -6.32 18.58 -12.46
CA LEU A 8 -5.35 18.50 -11.36
C LEU A 8 -5.32 19.77 -10.47
N ILE A 9 -5.65 20.94 -11.02
CA ILE A 9 -5.60 22.22 -10.31
C ILE A 9 -6.94 22.56 -9.64
N HIS A 10 -8.07 22.28 -10.29
CA HIS A 10 -9.39 22.76 -9.84
C HIS A 10 -10.31 21.65 -9.31
N GLY A 11 -9.97 20.37 -9.49
CA GLY A 11 -10.79 19.25 -9.02
C GLY A 11 -12.16 19.11 -9.69
N GLU A 12 -12.47 19.96 -10.68
CA GLU A 12 -13.68 19.88 -11.49
C GLU A 12 -13.56 18.71 -12.48
N THR A 13 -14.43 17.71 -12.31
CA THR A 13 -14.49 16.51 -13.18
C THR A 13 -15.76 16.45 -14.04
N ASP A 14 -16.63 17.47 -13.95
CA ASP A 14 -17.91 17.46 -14.65
C ASP A 14 -17.71 17.44 -16.18
N GLY A 15 -18.12 16.34 -16.80
CA GLY A 15 -17.98 16.08 -18.23
C GLY A 15 -16.61 15.56 -18.69
N PHE A 16 -15.62 15.48 -17.79
CA PHE A 16 -14.28 15.00 -18.12
C PHE A 16 -14.24 13.46 -18.14
N ALA A 17 -13.69 12.87 -19.21
CA ALA A 17 -13.62 11.42 -19.43
C ALA A 17 -15.00 10.72 -19.43
N SER A 18 -15.96 11.27 -20.19
CA SER A 18 -17.29 10.67 -20.40
C SER A 18 -17.23 9.35 -21.19
N HIS A 19 -16.21 9.20 -22.04
CA HIS A 19 -15.93 7.97 -22.78
C HIS A 19 -14.92 7.08 -22.04
N PRO A 20 -15.11 5.75 -22.08
CA PRO A 20 -14.28 4.81 -21.33
C PRO A 20 -12.82 4.78 -21.81
N GLU A 21 -12.56 5.06 -23.09
CA GLU A 21 -11.20 5.22 -23.64
C GLU A 21 -10.46 6.42 -23.03
N GLN A 22 -11.14 7.57 -22.91
CA GLN A 22 -10.58 8.77 -22.29
C GLN A 22 -10.30 8.55 -20.80
N ARG A 23 -11.10 7.73 -20.11
CA ARG A 23 -10.83 7.33 -18.72
C ARG A 23 -9.55 6.52 -18.63
N VAL A 24 -9.37 5.52 -19.50
CA VAL A 24 -8.13 4.74 -19.55
C VAL A 24 -6.93 5.64 -19.82
N GLU A 25 -7.03 6.56 -20.78
CA GLU A 25 -5.95 7.51 -21.09
C GLU A 25 -5.62 8.40 -19.88
N PHE A 26 -6.63 8.95 -19.21
CA PHE A 26 -6.45 9.76 -18.01
C PHE A 26 -5.77 8.99 -16.89
N LEU A 27 -6.25 7.77 -16.60
CA LEU A 27 -5.68 6.92 -15.55
C LEU A 27 -4.23 6.53 -15.87
N THR A 28 -3.96 6.22 -17.14
CA THR A 28 -2.61 5.95 -17.65
C THR A 28 -1.69 7.14 -17.40
N CYS A 29 -2.08 8.34 -17.88
CA CYS A 29 -1.29 9.55 -17.75
C CYS A 29 -1.04 9.93 -16.28
N GLY A 30 -2.07 9.87 -15.44
CA GLY A 30 -1.93 10.18 -14.02
C GLY A 30 -1.06 9.18 -13.27
N THR A 31 -1.16 7.89 -13.60
CA THR A 31 -0.29 6.84 -13.03
C THR A 31 1.18 7.07 -13.40
N PHE A 32 1.47 7.52 -14.62
CA PHE A 32 2.82 7.91 -15.01
C PHE A 32 3.34 9.13 -14.24
N LEU A 33 2.49 10.12 -13.95
CA LEU A 33 2.88 11.26 -13.11
C LEU A 33 3.22 10.82 -11.68
N ILE A 34 2.41 9.94 -11.09
CA ILE A 34 2.72 9.35 -9.78
C ILE A 34 4.06 8.60 -9.83
N SER A 35 4.27 7.78 -10.86
CA SER A 35 5.51 7.02 -11.04
C SER A 35 6.73 7.95 -11.13
N PHE A 36 6.60 9.08 -11.83
CA PHE A 36 7.66 10.10 -11.92
C PHE A 36 8.02 10.72 -10.57
N GLU A 37 7.03 11.01 -9.72
CA GLU A 37 7.27 11.48 -8.35
C GLU A 37 7.91 10.39 -7.49
N ILE A 38 7.48 9.13 -7.62
CA ILE A 38 8.08 7.97 -6.91
C ILE A 38 9.57 7.81 -7.29
N PHE A 39 9.92 7.95 -8.57
CA PHE A 39 11.31 7.87 -9.04
C PHE A 39 12.20 9.00 -8.50
N GLN A 40 11.62 10.11 -8.05
CA GLN A 40 12.33 11.18 -7.35
C GLN A 40 12.33 10.99 -5.82
N GLY A 41 12.00 9.79 -5.33
CA GLY A 41 11.99 9.45 -3.91
C GLY A 41 10.60 9.54 -3.26
N GLY A 42 9.57 9.95 -4.01
CA GLY A 42 8.16 9.91 -3.58
C GLY A 42 7.81 10.85 -2.42
N THR A 43 8.69 11.78 -2.05
CA THR A 43 8.61 12.55 -0.79
C THR A 43 7.57 13.66 -0.76
N SER A 44 7.07 14.10 -1.93
CA SER A 44 6.07 15.17 -2.04
C SER A 44 5.34 15.10 -3.39
N LYS A 45 4.33 15.98 -3.58
CA LYS A 45 3.65 16.28 -4.87
C LYS A 45 2.86 15.15 -5.55
N TRP A 46 2.97 13.90 -5.11
CA TRP A 46 2.15 12.79 -5.62
C TRP A 46 0.68 12.91 -5.17
N GLU A 47 0.39 13.50 -4.01
CA GLU A 47 -0.96 13.50 -3.41
C GLU A 47 -2.02 14.19 -4.29
N PRO A 48 -1.80 15.37 -4.90
CA PRO A 48 -2.73 15.95 -5.87
C PRO A 48 -3.01 15.03 -7.07
N HIS A 49 -1.99 14.33 -7.59
CA HIS A 49 -2.15 13.38 -8.69
C HIS A 49 -3.02 12.20 -8.28
N LEU A 50 -2.73 11.59 -7.13
CA LEU A 50 -3.54 10.49 -6.61
C LEU A 50 -4.98 10.92 -6.34
N ASN A 51 -5.20 12.09 -5.73
CA ASN A 51 -6.54 12.59 -5.44
C ASN A 51 -7.37 12.81 -6.71
N ALA A 52 -6.78 13.34 -7.78
CA ALA A 52 -7.47 13.51 -9.06
C ALA A 52 -7.83 12.16 -9.70
N LEU A 53 -6.91 11.18 -9.67
CA LEU A 53 -7.17 9.84 -10.20
C LEU A 53 -8.26 9.12 -9.41
N VAL A 54 -8.20 9.20 -8.08
CA VAL A 54 -9.22 8.63 -7.18
C VAL A 54 -10.59 9.27 -7.42
N SER A 55 -10.65 10.59 -7.68
CA SER A 55 -11.89 11.28 -8.00
C SER A 55 -12.56 10.69 -9.25
N VAL A 56 -11.81 10.49 -10.34
CA VAL A 56 -12.34 9.87 -11.57
C VAL A 56 -12.64 8.38 -11.37
N ALA A 57 -11.73 7.64 -10.72
CA ALA A 57 -11.88 6.21 -10.46
C ALA A 57 -13.09 5.88 -9.57
N SER A 58 -13.46 6.77 -8.64
CA SER A 58 -14.64 6.59 -7.77
C SER A 58 -15.97 6.56 -8.55
N GLN A 59 -15.97 7.07 -9.78
CA GLN A 59 -17.13 7.06 -10.68
C GLN A 59 -17.24 5.74 -11.46
N ILE A 60 -16.23 4.87 -11.38
CA ILE A 60 -16.20 3.57 -12.04
C ILE A 60 -16.60 2.52 -11.01
N ARG A 61 -17.69 1.79 -11.30
CA ARG A 61 -18.18 0.72 -10.44
C ARG A 61 -18.28 -0.58 -11.23
N PRO A 62 -17.81 -1.70 -10.65
CA PRO A 62 -18.15 -3.01 -11.16
C PRO A 62 -19.64 -3.28 -10.93
N ASN A 63 -20.29 -3.87 -11.92
CA ASN A 63 -21.63 -4.44 -11.81
C ASN A 63 -21.56 -5.79 -11.08
N ASP A 64 -22.72 -6.31 -10.67
CA ASP A 64 -22.84 -7.60 -9.99
C ASP A 64 -22.31 -8.79 -10.80
N ASP A 65 -22.26 -8.66 -12.14
CA ASP A 65 -21.71 -9.66 -13.07
C ASP A 65 -20.21 -9.46 -13.36
N GLY A 66 -19.54 -8.54 -12.65
CA GLY A 66 -18.13 -8.20 -12.85
C GLY A 66 -17.86 -7.32 -14.08
N SER A 67 -18.87 -7.01 -14.90
CA SER A 67 -18.75 -6.03 -16.00
C SER A 67 -18.61 -4.61 -15.45
N LEU A 68 -17.96 -3.72 -16.20
CA LEU A 68 -17.82 -2.32 -15.77
C LEU A 68 -18.99 -1.49 -16.30
N SER A 69 -19.70 -0.81 -15.39
CA SER A 69 -20.77 0.10 -15.80
C SER A 69 -20.18 1.39 -16.36
N PHE A 70 -20.28 1.56 -17.68
CA PHE A 70 -20.03 2.84 -18.33
C PHE A 70 -21.36 3.42 -18.81
N GLN A 71 -21.63 4.69 -18.49
CA GLN A 71 -22.78 5.44 -19.01
C GLN A 71 -22.61 5.86 -20.49
N SER A 72 -21.93 5.03 -21.31
CA SER A 72 -21.44 5.40 -22.64
C SER A 72 -21.98 4.45 -23.73
N PRO A 73 -21.95 4.85 -25.02
CA PRO A 73 -22.46 4.03 -26.12
C PRO A 73 -21.74 2.68 -26.19
N LYS A 74 -22.46 1.63 -26.64
CA LYS A 74 -21.92 0.27 -26.79
C LYS A 74 -20.71 0.28 -27.74
N LEU A 75 -19.54 -0.06 -27.22
CA LEU A 75 -18.32 -0.27 -28.00
C LEU A 75 -18.39 -1.60 -28.77
N GLU A 76 -17.53 -1.75 -29.78
CA GLU A 76 -17.33 -3.06 -30.40
C GLU A 76 -16.85 -4.10 -29.37
N PRO A 77 -17.29 -5.37 -29.42
CA PRO A 77 -16.99 -6.36 -28.37
C PRO A 77 -15.50 -6.61 -28.12
N GLY A 78 -14.65 -6.46 -29.14
CA GLY A 78 -13.20 -6.57 -29.00
C GLY A 78 -12.60 -5.40 -28.21
N LEU A 79 -13.01 -4.18 -28.56
CA LEU A 79 -12.56 -2.95 -27.92
C LEU A 79 -13.06 -2.87 -26.46
N GLN A 80 -14.32 -3.25 -26.20
CA GLN A 80 -14.86 -3.29 -24.84
C GLN A 80 -14.01 -4.18 -23.92
N ARG A 81 -13.64 -5.40 -24.36
CA ARG A 81 -12.79 -6.30 -23.57
C ARG A 81 -11.42 -5.70 -23.27
N MET A 82 -10.82 -5.03 -24.23
CA MET A 82 -9.52 -4.37 -24.07
C MET A 82 -9.61 -3.22 -23.05
N VAL A 83 -10.65 -2.39 -23.17
CA VAL A 83 -10.90 -1.29 -22.24
C VAL A 83 -11.19 -1.80 -20.84
N ASP A 84 -11.99 -2.86 -20.69
CA ASP A 84 -12.28 -3.47 -19.39
C ASP A 84 -11.01 -4.03 -18.74
N ALA A 85 -10.14 -4.69 -19.51
CA ALA A 85 -8.86 -5.20 -19.01
C ALA A 85 -7.92 -4.07 -18.57
N ALA A 86 -7.78 -3.03 -19.40
CA ALA A 86 -6.99 -1.85 -19.07
C ALA A 86 -7.52 -1.13 -17.82
N MET A 87 -8.83 -1.03 -17.68
CA MET A 87 -9.49 -0.46 -16.51
C MET A 87 -9.21 -1.26 -15.25
N ARG A 88 -9.33 -2.59 -15.28
CA ARG A 88 -8.99 -3.45 -14.13
C ARG A 88 -7.51 -3.31 -13.74
N PHE A 89 -6.61 -3.27 -14.73
CA PHE A 89 -5.19 -3.03 -14.51
C PHE A 89 -4.94 -1.69 -13.81
N HIS A 90 -5.54 -0.59 -14.30
CA HIS A 90 -5.39 0.72 -13.66
C HIS A 90 -6.05 0.80 -12.27
N MET A 91 -7.19 0.12 -12.07
CA MET A 91 -7.81 0.04 -10.75
C MET A 91 -6.91 -0.68 -9.75
N ALA A 92 -6.28 -1.80 -10.16
CA ALA A 92 -5.28 -2.47 -9.34
C ALA A 92 -4.12 -1.54 -8.97
N GLN A 93 -3.62 -0.75 -9.95
CA GLN A 93 -2.57 0.25 -9.71
C GLN A 93 -2.98 1.35 -8.72
N LEU A 94 -4.18 1.91 -8.89
CA LEU A 94 -4.66 2.98 -8.03
C LEU A 94 -4.96 2.49 -6.62
N LEU A 95 -5.55 1.31 -6.47
CA LEU A 95 -5.78 0.68 -5.17
C LEU A 95 -4.46 0.47 -4.44
N TRP A 96 -3.42 0.00 -5.14
CA TRP A 96 -2.09 -0.12 -4.57
C TRP A 96 -1.54 1.21 -4.03
N PHE A 97 -1.53 2.25 -4.87
CA PHE A 97 -1.04 3.57 -4.46
C PHE A 97 -1.85 4.14 -3.30
N GLU A 98 -3.18 3.98 -3.31
CA GLU A 98 -4.04 4.47 -2.25
C GLU A 98 -3.82 3.74 -0.93
N MET A 99 -3.75 2.40 -0.93
CA MET A 99 -3.53 1.63 0.30
C MET A 99 -2.20 2.00 0.97
N VAL A 100 -1.12 2.15 0.18
CA VAL A 100 0.19 2.58 0.68
C VAL A 100 0.14 4.03 1.16
N ALA A 101 -0.53 4.92 0.42
CA ALA A 101 -0.69 6.34 0.77
C ALA A 101 -1.46 6.57 2.07
N CYS A 102 -2.41 5.68 2.42
CA CYS A 102 -3.16 5.77 3.67
C CYS A 102 -2.26 5.80 4.90
N VAL A 103 -1.14 5.07 4.88
CA VAL A 103 -0.19 5.08 6.00
C VAL A 103 0.50 6.42 6.14
N ALA A 104 1.03 6.95 5.04
CA ALA A 104 1.70 8.25 5.01
C ALA A 104 0.76 9.40 5.43
N THR A 105 -0.51 9.31 5.04
CA THR A 105 -1.48 10.41 5.22
C THR A 105 -2.37 10.27 6.46
N GLY A 106 -2.52 9.06 7.01
CA GLY A 106 -3.50 8.77 8.07
C GLY A 106 -4.94 8.93 7.64
N LYS A 107 -5.21 8.82 6.34
CA LYS A 107 -6.54 8.93 5.77
C LYS A 107 -7.07 7.53 5.45
N ALA A 108 -8.37 7.35 5.58
CA ALA A 108 -9.03 6.13 5.14
C ALA A 108 -8.98 6.02 3.60
N PRO A 109 -8.97 4.80 3.05
CA PRO A 109 -9.14 4.61 1.61
C PRO A 109 -10.46 5.23 1.11
N LYS A 110 -10.42 5.89 -0.04
CA LYS A 110 -11.59 6.53 -0.65
C LYS A 110 -12.19 5.66 -1.76
N LEU A 111 -11.38 4.88 -2.48
CA LEU A 111 -11.91 3.92 -3.45
C LEU A 111 -12.65 2.78 -2.73
N PRO A 112 -13.67 2.18 -3.37
CA PRO A 112 -14.39 1.03 -2.82
C PRO A 112 -13.55 -0.26 -2.96
N TYR A 113 -12.41 -0.29 -2.27
CA TYR A 113 -11.40 -1.34 -2.38
C TYR A 113 -11.94 -2.73 -2.04
N GLN A 114 -12.87 -2.84 -1.08
CA GLN A 114 -13.50 -4.11 -0.72
C GLN A 114 -14.27 -4.72 -1.89
N THR A 115 -14.99 -3.89 -2.66
CA THR A 115 -15.73 -4.35 -3.83
C THR A 115 -14.78 -4.77 -4.95
N TRP A 116 -13.75 -3.97 -5.22
CA TRP A 116 -12.80 -4.25 -6.30
C TRP A 116 -11.91 -5.46 -6.04
N LEU A 117 -11.36 -5.59 -4.83
CA LEU A 117 -10.46 -6.69 -4.46
C LEU A 117 -11.20 -8.03 -4.26
N ALA A 118 -12.53 -7.99 -4.17
CA ALA A 118 -13.38 -9.18 -4.13
C ALA A 118 -13.78 -9.69 -5.54
N LEU A 119 -13.46 -8.96 -6.61
CA LEU A 119 -13.72 -9.44 -7.97
C LEU A 119 -12.70 -10.52 -8.35
N ASP A 120 -13.19 -11.64 -8.87
CA ASP A 120 -12.33 -12.72 -9.37
C ASP A 120 -11.43 -12.26 -10.53
N ASP A 121 -11.90 -11.31 -11.33
CA ASP A 121 -11.19 -10.78 -12.51
C ASP A 121 -10.16 -9.69 -12.19
N LEU A 122 -10.05 -9.24 -10.93
CA LEU A 122 -9.02 -8.28 -10.52
C LEU A 122 -7.99 -9.01 -9.67
N ASP A 123 -6.85 -9.34 -10.25
CA ASP A 123 -5.78 -10.06 -9.56
C ASP A 123 -4.56 -9.16 -9.32
N MET A 124 -4.42 -8.68 -8.08
CA MET A 124 -3.26 -7.90 -7.63
C MET A 124 -1.96 -8.70 -7.65
N SER A 125 -2.02 -10.03 -7.61
CA SER A 125 -0.82 -10.87 -7.66
C SER A 125 -0.12 -10.77 -9.01
N CYS A 126 -0.90 -10.67 -10.10
CA CYS A 126 -0.38 -10.50 -11.45
C CYS A 126 0.13 -9.07 -11.71
N VAL A 127 -0.47 -8.06 -11.07
CA VAL A 127 -0.14 -6.65 -11.33
C VAL A 127 0.96 -6.13 -10.39
N MET A 128 0.87 -6.44 -9.09
CA MET A 128 1.73 -5.92 -8.03
C MET A 128 2.55 -6.99 -7.31
N GLY A 129 2.36 -8.27 -7.65
CA GLY A 129 3.05 -9.37 -6.98
C GLY A 129 2.51 -9.69 -5.58
N CYS A 130 1.42 -9.05 -5.14
CA CYS A 130 0.82 -9.23 -3.82
C CYS A 130 -0.63 -9.68 -3.95
N GLN A 131 -1.03 -10.73 -3.23
CA GLN A 131 -2.41 -11.26 -3.31
C GLN A 131 -3.44 -10.27 -2.73
N ASN A 132 -4.64 -10.27 -3.32
CA ASN A 132 -5.73 -9.36 -2.96
C ASN A 132 -6.04 -9.34 -1.47
N TRP A 133 -6.04 -10.49 -0.79
CA TRP A 133 -6.42 -10.57 0.61
C TRP A 133 -5.51 -9.75 1.53
N ALA A 134 -4.21 -9.67 1.21
CA ALA A 134 -3.25 -8.89 1.99
C ALA A 134 -3.50 -7.39 1.79
N MET A 135 -3.78 -6.97 0.56
CA MET A 135 -4.15 -5.58 0.25
C MET A 135 -5.51 -5.18 0.84
N LEU A 136 -6.47 -6.10 0.86
CA LEU A 136 -7.75 -5.92 1.53
C LEU A 136 -7.55 -5.73 3.04
N ALA A 137 -6.70 -6.54 3.66
CA ALA A 137 -6.37 -6.41 5.07
C ALA A 137 -5.66 -5.08 5.37
N LEU A 138 -4.75 -4.63 4.50
CA LEU A 138 -4.11 -3.32 4.62
C LEU A 138 -5.14 -2.18 4.58
N GLY A 139 -6.08 -2.22 3.64
CA GLY A 139 -7.18 -1.25 3.57
C GLY A 139 -8.08 -1.25 4.81
N ASP A 140 -8.44 -2.44 5.30
CA ASP A 140 -9.24 -2.58 6.54
C ASP A 140 -8.49 -2.03 7.77
N VAL A 141 -7.17 -2.26 7.85
CA VAL A 141 -6.30 -1.74 8.92
C VAL A 141 -6.20 -0.22 8.86
N ALA A 142 -6.00 0.35 7.68
CA ALA A 142 -5.98 1.80 7.48
C ALA A 142 -7.33 2.43 7.87
N LEU A 143 -8.45 1.83 7.47
CA LEU A 143 -9.78 2.28 7.87
C LEU A 143 -9.96 2.20 9.39
N LEU A 144 -9.53 1.11 10.03
CA LEU A 144 -9.62 0.95 11.48
C LEU A 144 -8.80 2.01 12.23
N GLU A 145 -7.57 2.31 11.78
CA GLU A 145 -6.72 3.35 12.38
C GLU A 145 -7.46 4.69 12.47
N THR A 146 -8.13 5.11 11.40
CA THR A 146 -8.86 6.40 11.36
C THR A 146 -10.10 6.45 12.26
N GLN A 147 -10.71 5.31 12.54
CA GLN A 147 -11.95 5.23 13.32
C GLN A 147 -11.67 4.98 14.81
N LEU A 148 -10.42 4.69 15.18
CA LEU A 148 -10.08 4.17 16.50
C LEU A 148 -10.44 5.12 17.65
N ALA A 149 -10.24 6.43 17.45
CA ALA A 149 -10.49 7.44 18.48
C ALA A 149 -11.99 7.64 18.79
N GLU A 150 -12.86 7.39 17.81
CA GLU A 150 -14.32 7.58 17.93
C GLU A 150 -15.05 6.27 18.28
N MET A 151 -14.36 5.14 18.14
CA MET A 151 -14.93 3.80 18.33
C MET A 151 -14.98 3.41 19.81
N SER A 152 -16.01 2.67 20.21
CA SER A 152 -16.05 2.10 21.57
C SER A 152 -14.90 1.10 21.76
N SER A 153 -14.34 1.05 22.97
CA SER A 153 -13.19 0.18 23.28
C SER A 153 -13.47 -1.31 23.03
N SER A 154 -14.71 -1.77 23.26
CA SER A 154 -15.13 -3.15 22.98
C SER A 154 -15.19 -3.45 21.48
N LEU A 155 -15.70 -2.51 20.67
CA LEU A 155 -15.76 -2.67 19.23
C LEU A 155 -14.37 -2.58 18.59
N ALA A 156 -13.53 -1.64 19.04
CA ALA A 156 -12.14 -1.50 18.61
C ALA A 156 -11.35 -2.79 18.89
N ARG A 157 -11.47 -3.35 20.09
CA ARG A 157 -10.82 -4.62 20.46
C ARG A 157 -11.30 -5.78 19.58
N ARG A 158 -12.61 -5.89 19.36
CA ARG A 158 -13.19 -6.94 18.51
C ARG A 158 -12.70 -6.84 17.07
N ARG A 159 -12.80 -5.66 16.44
CA ARG A 159 -12.35 -5.46 15.05
C ARG A 159 -10.84 -5.70 14.89
N SER A 160 -10.04 -5.25 15.86
CA SER A 160 -8.61 -5.50 15.89
C SER A 160 -8.31 -6.99 15.97
N TYR A 161 -8.99 -7.72 16.86
CA TYR A 161 -8.85 -9.17 17.00
C TYR A 161 -9.22 -9.90 15.70
N ASP A 162 -10.37 -9.58 15.11
CA ASP A 162 -10.84 -10.21 13.86
C ASP A 162 -9.86 -9.97 12.71
N LEU A 163 -9.27 -8.77 12.61
CA LEU A 163 -8.22 -8.47 11.62
C LEU A 163 -6.92 -9.23 11.87
N ARG A 164 -6.45 -9.30 13.13
CA ARG A 164 -5.26 -10.08 13.49
C ARG A 164 -5.43 -11.56 13.13
N GLN A 165 -6.60 -12.15 13.42
CA GLN A 165 -6.89 -13.54 13.09
C GLN A 165 -6.90 -13.79 11.58
N ARG A 166 -7.55 -12.91 10.80
CA ARG A 166 -7.54 -12.99 9.34
C ARG A 166 -6.12 -12.92 8.76
N LEU A 167 -5.31 -11.96 9.21
CA LEU A 167 -3.92 -11.82 8.79
C LEU A 167 -3.09 -13.06 9.13
N ARG A 168 -3.18 -13.57 10.37
CA ARG A 168 -2.47 -14.77 10.80
C ARG A 168 -2.86 -16.00 9.98
N ALA A 169 -4.17 -16.24 9.81
CA ALA A 169 -4.65 -17.35 9.00
C ALA A 169 -4.17 -17.27 7.54
N GLY A 170 -4.14 -16.08 6.94
CA GLY A 170 -3.59 -15.87 5.61
C GLY A 170 -2.08 -16.13 5.52
N ILE A 171 -1.31 -15.62 6.49
CA ILE A 171 0.15 -15.84 6.58
C ILE A 171 0.47 -17.34 6.74
N ASP A 172 -0.26 -18.04 7.61
CA ASP A 172 -0.09 -19.48 7.83
C ASP A 172 -0.47 -20.28 6.58
N GLY A 173 -1.53 -19.86 5.87
CA GLY A 173 -1.94 -20.44 4.59
C GLY A 173 -0.82 -20.39 3.54
N LEU A 174 -0.09 -19.28 3.45
CA LEU A 174 1.04 -19.13 2.51
C LEU A 174 2.20 -20.10 2.80
N ARG A 175 2.41 -20.47 4.07
CA ARG A 175 3.48 -21.41 4.46
C ARG A 175 3.17 -22.86 4.09
N ASN A 176 1.88 -23.20 4.03
CA ASN A 176 1.39 -24.55 3.77
C ASN A 176 1.25 -24.88 2.27
N THR A 177 1.34 -23.89 1.37
CA THR A 177 1.20 -24.06 -0.09
C THR A 177 2.50 -24.36 -0.83
N ASN A 178 3.59 -24.66 -0.12
CA ASN A 178 4.95 -24.78 -0.67
C ASN A 178 5.22 -26.01 -1.56
N ASP A 179 4.21 -26.81 -1.92
CA ASP A 179 4.46 -28.11 -2.58
C ASP A 179 4.55 -28.09 -4.12
N GLU A 180 4.05 -27.10 -4.88
CA GLU A 180 4.19 -27.14 -6.36
C GLU A 180 4.36 -25.77 -7.07
N ALA A 181 5.37 -25.71 -7.95
CA ALA A 181 5.72 -24.67 -8.94
C ALA A 181 6.40 -23.36 -8.45
N SER A 182 7.45 -22.94 -9.16
CA SER A 182 8.37 -21.85 -8.78
C SER A 182 7.89 -20.40 -9.03
N ALA A 183 6.82 -20.19 -9.78
CA ALA A 183 6.20 -18.86 -9.98
C ALA A 183 5.25 -18.44 -8.84
N PRO A 184 4.50 -19.35 -8.18
CA PRO A 184 3.80 -19.08 -6.92
C PRO A 184 4.69 -18.53 -5.79
N MET A 185 5.99 -18.86 -5.77
CA MET A 185 6.86 -18.60 -4.62
C MET A 185 7.17 -17.10 -4.39
N ILE A 186 7.44 -16.33 -5.45
CA ILE A 186 7.79 -14.90 -5.28
C ILE A 186 6.55 -14.10 -4.84
N CYS A 187 5.41 -14.33 -5.48
CA CYS A 187 4.18 -13.65 -5.10
C CYS A 187 3.78 -13.98 -3.65
N GLN A 188 3.84 -15.26 -3.26
CA GLN A 188 3.56 -15.66 -1.88
C GLN A 188 4.54 -15.00 -0.90
N ALA A 189 5.83 -14.90 -1.25
CA ALA A 189 6.82 -14.23 -0.41
C ALA A 189 6.56 -12.73 -0.27
N VAL A 190 6.27 -12.02 -1.37
CA VAL A 190 5.88 -10.59 -1.34
C VAL A 190 4.60 -10.38 -0.52
N THR A 191 3.59 -11.22 -0.76
CA THR A 191 2.32 -11.20 -0.01
C THR A 191 2.56 -11.39 1.49
N ARG A 192 3.42 -12.34 1.86
CA ARG A 192 3.77 -12.58 3.25
C ARG A 192 4.45 -11.36 3.88
N VAL A 193 5.41 -10.74 3.20
CA VAL A 193 6.09 -9.54 3.69
C VAL A 193 5.07 -8.42 3.94
N TYR A 194 4.19 -8.15 2.97
CA TYR A 194 3.11 -7.16 3.14
C TYR A 194 2.19 -7.50 4.30
N ALA A 195 1.70 -8.74 4.39
CA ALA A 195 0.80 -9.17 5.45
C ALA A 195 1.44 -9.08 6.85
N THR A 196 2.70 -9.50 7.00
CA THR A 196 3.44 -9.37 8.27
C THR A 196 3.65 -7.92 8.66
N ALA A 197 3.93 -7.03 7.69
CA ALA A 197 4.09 -5.60 7.95
C ALA A 197 2.75 -4.92 8.32
N THR A 198 1.66 -5.28 7.65
CA THR A 198 0.31 -4.86 8.02
C THR A 198 -0.07 -5.33 9.43
N LEU A 199 0.27 -6.58 9.79
CA LEU A 199 0.06 -7.11 11.13
C LEU A 199 0.88 -6.38 12.19
N SER A 200 2.14 -6.07 11.88
CA SER A 200 3.03 -5.25 12.71
C SER A 200 2.44 -3.86 12.98
N GLN A 201 1.94 -3.20 11.94
CA GLN A 201 1.26 -1.90 12.08
C GLN A 201 0.01 -2.00 12.96
N LEU A 202 -0.84 -3.00 12.71
CA LEU A 202 -2.05 -3.24 13.51
C LEU A 202 -1.72 -3.47 14.98
N ARG A 203 -0.68 -4.27 15.29
CA ARG A 203 -0.21 -4.49 16.66
C ARG A 203 0.28 -3.18 17.28
N ALA A 204 1.08 -2.39 16.58
CA ALA A 204 1.64 -1.14 17.10
C ALA A 204 0.56 -0.15 17.58
N PHE A 205 -0.46 0.14 16.76
CA PHE A 205 -1.48 1.13 17.16
C PHE A 205 -2.58 0.56 18.07
N THR A 206 -2.70 -0.77 18.22
CA THR A 206 -3.72 -1.41 19.09
C THR A 206 -3.18 -2.00 20.38
N ALA A 207 -1.85 -2.12 20.54
CA ALA A 207 -1.23 -2.60 21.76
C ALA A 207 -1.59 -1.73 22.96
N ILE A 208 -1.55 -2.28 24.17
CA ILE A 208 -1.68 -1.51 25.41
C ILE A 208 -0.26 -1.22 25.92
N ASP A 209 -0.04 -0.09 26.61
CA ASP A 209 1.31 0.39 26.98
C ASP A 209 2.20 -0.67 27.67
N PHE A 210 1.62 -1.61 28.41
CA PHE A 210 2.38 -2.68 29.06
C PHE A 210 2.77 -3.85 28.14
N GLU A 211 2.02 -4.12 27.06
CA GLU A 211 2.27 -5.20 26.09
C GLU A 211 3.04 -4.70 24.86
N TYR A 212 3.08 -3.38 24.66
CA TYR A 212 3.59 -2.73 23.46
C TYR A 212 5.01 -3.20 23.09
N HIS A 213 5.93 -3.27 24.05
CA HIS A 213 7.33 -3.55 23.75
C HIS A 213 7.60 -4.96 23.26
N GLU A 214 6.88 -5.97 23.76
CA GLU A 214 7.06 -7.37 23.37
C GLU A 214 6.26 -7.68 22.10
N GLU A 215 5.00 -7.24 22.02
CA GLU A 215 4.13 -7.49 20.87
C GLU A 215 4.68 -6.84 19.58
N VAL A 216 5.27 -5.63 19.69
CA VAL A 216 5.92 -4.94 18.57
C VAL A 216 7.23 -5.61 18.18
N HIS A 217 8.05 -6.03 19.14
CA HIS A 217 9.34 -6.68 18.85
C HIS A 217 9.15 -8.00 18.10
N GLU A 218 8.22 -8.84 18.55
CA GLU A 218 7.84 -10.09 17.87
C GLU A 218 7.33 -9.80 16.45
N ALA A 219 6.46 -8.79 16.30
CA ALA A 219 5.91 -8.45 14.99
C ALA A 219 6.98 -7.98 13.99
N VAL A 220 7.97 -7.21 14.45
CA VAL A 220 9.11 -6.81 13.61
C VAL A 220 9.97 -8.01 13.26
N ALA A 221 10.18 -8.95 14.19
CA ALA A 221 10.91 -10.19 13.92
C ALA A 221 10.22 -11.05 12.85
N GLU A 222 8.88 -11.12 12.86
CA GLU A 222 8.10 -11.79 11.81
C GLU A 222 8.35 -11.16 10.42
N VAL A 223 8.40 -9.82 10.33
CA VAL A 223 8.71 -9.11 9.07
C VAL A 223 10.15 -9.37 8.62
N ILE A 224 11.11 -9.34 9.55
CA ILE A 224 12.52 -9.65 9.26
C ILE A 224 12.64 -11.07 8.69
N SER A 225 12.04 -12.07 9.35
CA SER A 225 12.01 -13.46 8.88
C SER A 225 11.38 -13.55 7.48
N ALA A 226 10.27 -12.86 7.22
CA ALA A 226 9.64 -12.86 5.91
C ALA A 226 10.54 -12.28 4.81
N LEU A 227 11.32 -11.24 5.12
CA LEU A 227 12.29 -10.59 4.22
C LEU A 227 13.53 -11.46 3.97
N GLU A 228 14.05 -12.14 4.99
CA GLU A 228 15.22 -13.03 4.88
C GLU A 228 14.92 -14.28 4.04
N GLU A 229 13.68 -14.76 4.11
CA GLU A 229 13.20 -15.90 3.33
C GLU A 229 12.78 -15.55 1.90
N MET A 230 12.96 -14.30 1.45
CA MET A 230 12.68 -13.91 0.06
C MET A 230 13.50 -14.76 -0.93
N PRO A 231 12.91 -15.23 -2.04
CA PRO A 231 13.64 -16.01 -3.04
C PRO A 231 14.88 -15.26 -3.56
N LYS A 232 15.99 -15.98 -3.73
CA LYS A 232 17.24 -15.40 -4.22
C LYS A 232 17.02 -14.74 -5.59
N GLY A 233 17.45 -13.50 -5.74
CA GLY A 233 17.29 -12.71 -6.96
C GLY A 233 15.93 -12.02 -7.11
N ALA A 234 14.99 -12.22 -6.18
CA ALA A 234 13.77 -11.42 -6.14
C ALA A 234 14.11 -9.95 -5.85
N SER A 235 13.46 -9.03 -6.58
CA SER A 235 13.62 -7.60 -6.36
C SER A 235 12.95 -7.18 -5.05
N LEU A 236 13.69 -6.46 -4.20
CA LEU A 236 13.16 -5.87 -2.97
C LEU A 236 12.60 -4.46 -3.17
N ARG A 237 12.65 -3.93 -4.41
CA ARG A 237 12.23 -2.55 -4.71
C ARG A 237 10.78 -2.30 -4.33
N GLY A 238 9.92 -3.29 -4.58
CA GLY A 238 8.49 -3.26 -4.24
C GLY A 238 8.17 -3.43 -2.75
N LEU A 239 9.18 -3.49 -1.87
CA LEU A 239 9.03 -3.78 -0.44
C LEU A 239 9.44 -2.60 0.45
N THR A 240 9.51 -1.39 -0.11
CA THR A 240 9.88 -0.17 0.62
C THR A 240 8.86 0.20 1.70
N TRP A 241 7.55 0.06 1.43
CA TRP A 241 6.51 0.28 2.44
C TRP A 241 6.60 -0.71 3.61
N PRO A 242 6.63 -2.04 3.40
CA PRO A 242 6.80 -3.00 4.49
C PRO A 242 8.05 -2.75 5.35
N MET A 243 9.18 -2.44 4.70
CA MET A 243 10.44 -2.13 5.40
C MET A 243 10.33 -0.85 6.23
N CYS A 244 9.62 0.17 5.73
CA CYS A 244 9.47 1.43 6.43
C CYS A 244 8.61 1.29 7.68
N VAL A 245 7.43 0.68 7.57
CA VAL A 245 6.50 0.58 8.71
C VAL A 245 7.05 -0.31 9.82
N ALA A 246 7.66 -1.44 9.48
CA ALA A 246 8.26 -2.35 10.45
C ALA A 246 9.57 -1.78 11.02
N GLY A 247 10.42 -1.21 10.16
CA GLY A 247 11.68 -0.60 10.57
C GLY A 247 11.48 0.59 11.50
N ALA A 248 10.44 1.42 11.30
CA ALA A 248 10.21 2.61 12.11
C ALA A 248 9.94 2.27 13.57
N ILE A 249 9.30 1.12 13.83
CA ILE A 249 8.99 0.63 15.17
C ILE A 249 10.04 -0.35 15.72
N ALA A 250 11.01 -0.77 14.91
CA ALA A 250 12.07 -1.72 15.27
C ALA A 250 12.92 -1.26 16.48
N ARG A 251 13.21 -2.19 17.40
CA ARG A 251 14.08 -1.94 18.56
C ARG A 251 15.55 -1.92 18.15
N GLN A 252 16.41 -1.40 19.03
CA GLN A 252 17.84 -1.20 18.76
C GLN A 252 18.55 -2.46 18.24
N ASP A 253 18.18 -3.65 18.74
CA ASP A 253 18.71 -4.94 18.31
C ASP A 253 18.24 -5.38 16.90
N GLN A 254 17.19 -4.76 16.36
CA GLN A 254 16.61 -5.03 15.04
C GLN A 254 16.94 -3.94 14.00
N GLN A 255 17.40 -2.75 14.41
CA GLN A 255 17.65 -1.60 13.52
C GLN A 255 18.73 -1.90 12.48
N ASP A 256 19.83 -2.54 12.90
CA ASP A 256 20.95 -2.91 12.03
C ASP A 256 20.52 -3.78 10.83
N PHE A 257 19.48 -4.60 11.00
CA PHE A 257 18.93 -5.38 9.90
C PHE A 257 18.39 -4.48 8.78
N PHE A 258 17.53 -3.52 9.13
CA PHE A 258 16.91 -2.61 8.17
C PHE A 258 17.94 -1.68 7.53
N GLU A 259 18.88 -1.16 8.32
CA GLU A 259 19.95 -0.31 7.79
C GLU A 259 20.82 -1.05 6.77
N ARG A 260 21.23 -2.28 7.09
CA ARG A 260 22.04 -3.13 6.20
C ARG A 260 21.30 -3.49 4.92
N ILE A 261 20.05 -3.96 5.00
CA ILE A 261 19.30 -4.39 3.81
C ILE A 261 19.01 -3.20 2.88
N LEU A 262 18.64 -2.04 3.42
CA LEU A 262 18.36 -0.85 2.61
C LEU A 262 19.64 -0.29 1.97
N THR A 263 20.74 -0.22 2.73
CA THR A 263 22.03 0.29 2.23
C THR A 263 22.60 -0.60 1.12
N ALA A 264 22.61 -1.92 1.31
CA ALA A 264 23.08 -2.87 0.29
C ALA A 264 22.30 -2.72 -1.04
N ASN A 265 21.00 -2.47 -0.97
CA ASN A 265 20.17 -2.28 -2.17
C ASN A 265 20.36 -0.91 -2.83
N LEU A 266 20.72 0.13 -2.07
CA LEU A 266 21.09 1.44 -2.62
C LEU A 266 22.40 1.37 -3.41
N GLU A 267 23.43 0.70 -2.87
CA GLU A 267 24.72 0.54 -3.52
C GLU A 267 24.63 -0.29 -4.80
N THR A 268 23.84 -1.37 -4.77
CA THR A 268 23.68 -2.28 -5.90
C THR A 268 22.81 -1.69 -7.02
N SER A 269 21.86 -0.81 -6.70
CA SER A 269 20.87 -0.33 -7.67
C SER A 269 21.37 0.73 -8.65
N GLY A 270 22.62 1.23 -8.51
CA GLY A 270 23.25 2.15 -9.45
C GLY A 270 22.33 3.29 -9.90
N THR A 271 22.29 4.38 -9.12
CA THR A 271 21.41 5.57 -9.26
C THR A 271 19.97 5.42 -8.73
N SER A 272 19.66 6.24 -7.72
CA SER A 272 18.39 6.89 -7.25
C SER A 272 16.98 6.37 -7.57
N PHE A 273 16.76 5.27 -8.29
CA PHE A 273 15.45 4.87 -8.82
C PHE A 273 14.53 4.13 -7.82
N THR A 274 14.74 4.28 -6.52
CA THR A 274 14.01 3.53 -5.48
C THR A 274 13.75 4.40 -4.25
N ASN A 275 12.76 4.05 -3.44
CA ASN A 275 12.49 4.76 -2.19
C ASN A 275 13.39 4.35 -1.02
N PHE A 276 14.40 3.48 -1.21
CA PHE A 276 15.25 3.01 -0.10
C PHE A 276 15.95 4.14 0.65
N GLY A 277 16.41 5.18 -0.05
CA GLY A 277 17.03 6.35 0.57
C GLY A 277 16.03 7.14 1.42
N THR A 278 14.82 7.35 0.91
CA THR A 278 13.71 7.97 1.65
C THR A 278 13.34 7.14 2.88
N VAL A 279 13.26 5.82 2.74
CA VAL A 279 12.98 4.90 3.86
C VAL A 279 14.06 5.03 4.93
N LEU A 280 15.35 4.98 4.58
CA LEU A 280 16.44 5.15 5.55
C LEU A 280 16.36 6.48 6.32
N LEU A 281 16.01 7.58 5.64
CA LEU A 281 15.81 8.87 6.30
C LEU A 281 14.67 8.82 7.32
N ILE A 282 13.52 8.24 6.95
CA ILE A 282 12.38 8.08 7.85
C ILE A 282 12.76 7.20 9.04
N LEU A 283 13.44 6.07 8.80
CA LEU A 283 13.83 5.13 9.85
C LEU A 283 14.74 5.80 10.88
N ARG A 284 15.80 6.49 10.43
CA ARG A 284 16.73 7.19 11.33
C ARG A 284 16.00 8.25 12.16
N GLU A 285 15.13 9.04 11.54
CA GLU A 285 14.31 10.02 12.26
C GLU A 285 13.38 9.36 13.30
N SER A 286 12.78 8.20 12.97
CA SER A 286 11.95 7.42 13.90
C SER A 286 12.75 6.81 15.06
N TRP A 287 14.05 6.56 14.88
CA TRP A 287 14.89 5.98 15.93
C TRP A 287 15.46 7.05 16.87
N GLU A 288 15.92 8.18 16.33
CA GLU A 288 16.50 9.28 17.10
C GLU A 288 15.49 9.92 18.06
N HIS A 289 14.21 10.00 17.66
CA HIS A 289 13.18 10.73 18.39
C HIS A 289 12.14 9.81 19.02
N ARG A 290 12.51 8.56 19.30
CA ARG A 290 11.59 7.54 19.84
C ARG A 290 10.86 7.99 21.10
N ASP A 291 11.55 8.72 21.98
CA ASP A 291 11.00 9.23 23.25
C ASP A 291 10.11 10.47 23.06
N ASP A 292 10.25 11.18 21.94
CA ASP A 292 9.47 12.39 21.61
C ASP A 292 8.08 12.06 21.04
N PHE A 293 7.86 10.84 20.54
CA PHE A 293 6.60 10.49 19.86
C PHE A 293 5.41 10.34 20.81
N GLY A 294 5.62 10.35 22.13
CA GLY A 294 4.53 10.31 23.12
C GLY A 294 3.56 9.15 22.87
N ASN A 295 2.26 9.46 22.81
CA ASN A 295 1.20 8.50 22.47
C ASN A 295 0.97 8.31 20.95
N ASP A 296 1.75 8.96 20.07
CA ASP A 296 1.63 8.79 18.61
C ASP A 296 2.25 7.44 18.21
N ARG A 297 1.38 6.43 18.11
CA ARG A 297 1.76 5.04 17.82
C ARG A 297 2.14 4.82 16.36
N ASN A 298 2.16 5.86 15.52
CA ASN A 298 2.56 5.78 14.12
C ASN A 298 3.91 6.48 13.88
N ALA A 299 5.00 5.84 14.33
CA ALA A 299 6.37 6.36 14.24
C ALA A 299 6.78 6.79 12.81
N THR A 300 6.26 6.11 11.78
CA THR A 300 6.50 6.45 10.38
C THR A 300 5.94 7.83 10.03
N ARG A 301 4.66 8.06 10.36
CA ARG A 301 3.98 9.33 10.07
C ARG A 301 4.55 10.49 10.88
N SER A 302 4.90 10.24 12.14
CA SER A 302 5.52 11.26 12.99
C SER A 302 6.89 11.67 12.45
N ALA A 303 7.72 10.72 12.00
CA ALA A 303 8.99 11.00 11.35
C ALA A 303 8.83 11.77 10.03
N MET A 304 7.89 11.36 9.16
CA MET A 304 7.58 12.10 7.93
C MET A 304 7.18 13.56 8.22
N ARG A 305 6.37 13.80 9.26
CA ARG A 305 5.97 15.15 9.70
C ARG A 305 7.16 16.00 10.14
N ARG A 306 8.11 15.42 10.90
CA ARG A 306 9.33 16.11 11.35
C ARG A 306 10.27 16.45 10.18
N LEU A 307 10.38 15.54 9.22
CA LEU A 307 11.14 15.74 7.99
C LEU A 307 10.46 16.71 6.99
N GLY A 308 9.20 17.09 7.23
CA GLY A 308 8.43 17.94 6.33
C GLY A 308 8.09 17.25 4.99
N ILE A 309 8.01 15.92 4.98
CA ILE A 309 7.70 15.12 3.80
C ILE A 309 6.39 14.35 3.96
N SER A 310 5.85 13.85 2.85
CA SER A 310 4.77 12.87 2.81
C SER A 310 5.16 11.85 1.76
N ALA A 311 5.73 10.73 2.15
CA ALA A 311 6.33 9.81 1.20
C ALA A 311 5.35 8.72 0.72
N LEU A 312 5.21 8.58 -0.60
CA LEU A 312 4.58 7.41 -1.22
C LEU A 312 5.67 6.36 -1.47
N LEU A 313 5.62 5.26 -0.70
CA LEU A 313 6.66 4.23 -0.67
C LEU A 313 6.23 2.99 -1.45
N VAL A 314 6.71 2.86 -2.68
CA VAL A 314 6.33 1.78 -3.61
C VAL A 314 7.54 0.96 -4.02
#